data_AF-A0A399EIN6-F1
#
_entry.id   AF-A0A399EIN6-F1
#
_cell.length_a   1.000
_cell.length_b   1.000
_cell.length_c   1.000
_cell.angle_alpha   90.00
_cell.angle_beta   90.00
_cell.angle_gamma   90.00
#
_symmetry.space_group_name_H-M   'P 1'
#
loop_
_entity.id
_entity.type
_entity.pdbx_description
1 polymer ?
#
loop_
_entity_poly.entity_id
_entity_poly.type
_entity_poly.pdbx_seq_one_letter_code
_entity_poly.pdbx_strand_id
1 'polypeptide(L)'
;MRSLYIHVPFCPTICPYCDFHVVRRYGGVVEAYLKRLAEEAAALHQRFPGPLETLYFGGGTPSFLRGHELERLFAALPWRLSLGAEVTMEANPGTLNPERLTLLKHLGVNRLSIGVQSFQDTVLKTLGRAHGRKGAFQAVEMSLEAGFRTSIDLILGLPGQDFEADLREAAAIGVGHVSAYTLQIEPGTPFEIQGIRLDEDLEAAAFEMAEQILGEAGLERYEVSNFARPGEESRHNQVYWRGEFWGALGPAAVGHYPKDVEARGSRLEGHEVYSVRATNPPLPRWLAGEAPSLEVISPLEYAREALMLGLRLREGVDITLVEGRSGLELWARLKKTVRELEERGLIWTHQTHLGATRVGLPLLHRLILQFWEALRA
;
A
#
# COMPACT_ATOMS: atom_id res chain seq x y z
N MET A 1 -9.10 14.29 7.41
CA MET A 1 -8.35 13.59 6.36
C MET A 1 -6.99 14.25 6.22
N ARG A 2 -5.89 13.51 6.35
CA ARG A 2 -4.50 14.02 6.28
C ARG A 2 -3.63 13.26 5.28
N SER A 3 -4.19 12.27 4.62
CA SER A 3 -3.50 11.39 3.69
C SER A 3 -4.31 11.31 2.40
N LEU A 4 -3.64 11.36 1.25
CA LEU A 4 -4.27 11.30 -0.07
C LEU A 4 -3.55 10.32 -0.98
N TYR A 5 -4.30 9.36 -1.51
CA TYR A 5 -3.85 8.45 -2.56
C TYR A 5 -4.36 8.92 -3.92
N ILE A 6 -3.50 8.85 -4.94
CA ILE A 6 -3.84 9.17 -6.32
C ILE A 6 -3.49 7.98 -7.19
N HIS A 7 -4.52 7.37 -7.77
CA HIS A 7 -4.38 6.27 -8.70
C HIS A 7 -4.07 6.80 -10.11
N VAL A 8 -2.88 6.50 -10.61
CA VAL A 8 -2.47 6.76 -11.99
C VAL A 8 -2.48 5.44 -12.76
N PRO A 9 -3.46 5.19 -13.64
CA PRO A 9 -3.71 3.84 -14.16
C PRO A 9 -2.77 3.45 -15.32
N PHE A 10 -1.85 4.31 -15.74
CA PHE A 10 -1.09 4.09 -16.98
C PHE A 10 0.15 3.25 -16.74
N CYS A 11 0.25 2.13 -17.45
CA CYS A 11 1.44 1.28 -17.44
C CYS A 11 2.08 1.20 -18.83
N PRO A 12 3.43 1.19 -18.92
CA PRO A 12 4.12 0.91 -20.18
C PRO A 12 3.93 -0.56 -20.61
N THR A 13 3.83 -1.47 -19.64
CA THR A 13 3.59 -2.90 -19.86
C THR A 13 2.76 -3.44 -18.70
N ILE A 14 1.78 -4.28 -19.02
CA ILE A 14 0.96 -4.96 -18.01
C ILE A 14 1.66 -6.27 -17.69
N CYS A 15 2.15 -6.39 -16.45
CA CYS A 15 2.83 -7.60 -16.00
C CYS A 15 1.83 -8.77 -15.97
N PRO A 16 2.25 -10.00 -16.26
CA PRO A 16 1.37 -11.16 -16.39
C PRO A 16 0.71 -11.61 -15.07
N TYR A 17 1.13 -11.04 -13.94
CA TYR A 17 0.55 -11.25 -12.61
C TYR A 17 -0.22 -10.04 -12.07
N CYS A 18 -0.24 -8.92 -12.79
CA CYS A 18 -0.80 -7.67 -12.28
C CYS A 18 -2.34 -7.74 -12.26
N ASP A 19 -2.93 -7.55 -11.08
CA ASP A 19 -4.38 -7.49 -10.85
C ASP A 19 -4.90 -6.04 -10.70
N PHE A 20 -3.99 -5.07 -10.59
CA PHE A 20 -4.34 -3.66 -10.44
C PHE A 20 -5.12 -3.11 -11.64
N HIS A 21 -5.90 -2.05 -11.40
CA HIS A 21 -6.59 -1.33 -12.45
C HIS A 21 -5.61 -0.53 -13.33
N VAL A 22 -5.00 -1.21 -14.28
CA VAL A 22 -4.04 -0.63 -15.22
C VAL A 22 -4.55 -0.62 -16.64
N VAL A 23 -4.20 0.43 -17.37
CA VAL A 23 -4.51 0.58 -18.78
C VAL A 23 -3.25 0.97 -19.56
N ARG A 24 -3.22 0.60 -20.83
CA ARG A 24 -2.24 1.17 -21.76
C ARG A 24 -2.66 2.58 -22.12
N ARG A 25 -1.67 3.45 -22.31
CA ARG A 25 -1.89 4.79 -22.85
C ARG A 25 -2.43 4.70 -24.28
N TYR A 26 -3.44 5.51 -24.60
CA TYR A 26 -3.96 5.70 -25.95
C TYR A 26 -4.36 7.17 -26.18
N GLY A 27 -4.78 7.52 -27.40
CA GLY A 27 -4.98 8.91 -27.81
C GLY A 27 -5.91 9.70 -26.88
N GLY A 28 -5.40 10.81 -26.33
CA GLY A 28 -6.16 11.77 -25.50
C GLY A 28 -6.53 11.31 -24.08
N VAL A 29 -6.21 10.06 -23.70
CA VAL A 29 -6.69 9.50 -22.43
C VAL A 29 -6.07 10.16 -21.21
N VAL A 30 -4.80 10.56 -21.31
CA VAL A 30 -4.08 11.19 -20.19
C VAL A 30 -4.63 12.59 -19.94
N GLU A 31 -4.91 13.33 -21.01
CA GLU A 31 -5.51 14.66 -20.94
C GLU A 31 -6.92 14.61 -20.34
N ALA A 32 -7.73 13.62 -20.75
CA ALA A 32 -9.04 13.38 -20.17
C ALA A 32 -8.96 13.01 -18.68
N TYR A 33 -8.00 12.13 -18.33
CA TYR A 33 -7.72 11.76 -16.95
C TYR A 33 -7.35 12.96 -16.09
N LEU A 34 -6.38 13.78 -16.51
CA LEU A 34 -5.92 14.95 -15.76
C LEU A 34 -7.04 15.99 -15.58
N LYS A 35 -7.89 16.18 -16.59
CA LYS A 35 -9.06 17.07 -16.49
C LYS A 35 -10.03 16.56 -15.43
N ARG A 36 -10.44 15.29 -15.52
CA ARG A 36 -11.39 14.70 -14.58
C ARG A 36 -10.83 14.65 -13.15
N LEU A 37 -9.55 14.35 -13.02
CA LEU A 37 -8.86 14.34 -11.73
C LEU A 37 -8.89 15.73 -11.07
N ALA A 38 -8.69 16.81 -11.84
CA ALA A 38 -8.77 18.17 -11.31
C ALA A 38 -10.19 18.52 -10.79
N GLU A 39 -11.23 18.10 -11.51
CA GLU A 39 -12.62 18.26 -11.07
C GLU A 39 -12.89 17.50 -9.76
N GLU A 40 -12.44 16.25 -9.69
CA GLU A 40 -12.58 15.38 -8.51
C GLU A 40 -11.78 15.92 -7.31
N ALA A 41 -10.54 16.35 -7.54
CA ALA A 41 -9.67 16.94 -6.54
C ALA A 41 -10.28 18.22 -5.94
N ALA A 42 -10.82 19.11 -6.78
CA ALA A 42 -11.49 20.31 -6.32
C ALA A 42 -12.73 19.98 -5.46
N ALA A 43 -13.55 19.01 -5.89
CA ALA A 43 -14.73 18.59 -5.13
C ALA A 43 -14.36 17.94 -3.79
N LEU A 44 -13.32 17.10 -3.76
CA LEU A 44 -12.87 16.47 -2.52
C LEU A 44 -12.24 17.50 -1.57
N HIS A 45 -11.48 18.47 -2.10
CA HIS A 45 -10.85 19.52 -1.30
C HIS A 45 -11.86 20.44 -0.61
N GLN A 46 -12.98 20.75 -1.26
CA GLN A 46 -14.07 21.52 -0.62
C GLN A 46 -14.56 20.86 0.67
N ARG A 47 -14.48 19.53 0.74
CA ARG A 47 -14.94 18.73 1.88
C ARG A 47 -13.82 18.53 2.92
N PHE A 48 -12.58 18.41 2.45
CA PHE A 48 -11.41 18.18 3.28
C PHE A 48 -10.27 19.14 2.91
N PRO A 49 -10.34 20.43 3.30
CA PRO A 49 -9.37 21.43 2.87
C PRO A 49 -8.06 21.44 3.69
N GLY A 50 -8.00 20.64 4.76
CA GLY A 50 -6.85 20.58 5.67
C GLY A 50 -5.56 20.11 4.97
N PRO A 51 -4.38 20.48 5.51
CA PRO A 51 -3.11 20.09 4.91
C PRO A 51 -2.88 18.58 4.95
N LEU A 52 -2.16 18.07 3.96
CA LEU A 52 -1.79 16.67 3.86
C LEU A 52 -0.44 16.42 4.56
N GLU A 53 -0.40 15.39 5.40
CA GLU A 53 0.82 14.82 5.96
C GLU A 53 1.43 13.76 5.04
N THR A 54 0.61 13.12 4.21
CA THR A 54 1.10 12.15 3.20
C THR A 54 0.35 12.31 1.87
N LEU A 55 1.07 12.18 0.77
CA LEU A 55 0.55 12.16 -0.60
C LEU A 55 1.22 11.01 -1.34
N TYR A 56 0.42 10.10 -1.89
CA TYR A 56 0.94 8.88 -2.53
C TYR A 56 0.40 8.75 -3.95
N PHE A 57 1.30 8.67 -4.92
CA PHE A 57 0.99 8.38 -6.31
C PHE A 57 1.33 6.93 -6.58
N GLY A 58 0.32 6.12 -6.95
CA GLY A 58 0.51 4.71 -7.26
C GLY A 58 -0.45 4.19 -8.33
N GLY A 59 -0.57 2.87 -8.40
CA GLY A 59 -1.54 2.18 -9.26
C GLY A 59 -0.86 1.48 -10.42
N GLY A 60 -0.83 2.11 -11.58
CA GLY A 60 -0.07 1.63 -12.73
C GLY A 60 1.40 1.99 -12.61
N THR A 61 1.83 3.03 -13.30
CA THR A 61 3.20 3.55 -13.20
C THR A 61 3.15 5.07 -13.25
N PRO A 62 2.96 5.76 -12.12
CA PRO A 62 2.91 7.23 -12.08
C PRO A 62 4.08 7.91 -12.80
N SER A 63 5.29 7.36 -12.63
CA SER A 63 6.51 7.84 -13.30
C SER A 63 6.49 7.72 -14.84
N PHE A 64 5.54 6.99 -15.41
CA PHE A 64 5.35 6.87 -16.86
C PHE A 64 4.69 8.11 -17.49
N LEU A 65 4.04 8.96 -16.70
CA LEU A 65 3.55 10.25 -17.18
C LEU A 65 4.71 11.10 -17.73
N ARG A 66 4.45 11.89 -18.78
CA ARG A 66 5.43 12.82 -19.34
C ARG A 66 5.65 14.00 -18.39
N GLY A 67 6.76 14.74 -18.54
CA GLY A 67 7.10 15.83 -17.63
C GLY A 67 5.97 16.86 -17.44
N HIS A 68 5.45 17.38 -18.55
CA HIS A 68 4.30 18.32 -18.53
C HIS A 68 3.00 17.70 -17.99
N GLU A 69 2.84 16.38 -18.04
CA GLU A 69 1.66 15.69 -17.48
C GLU A 69 1.78 15.57 -15.97
N LEU A 70 2.99 15.33 -15.45
CA LEU A 70 3.28 15.39 -14.02
C LEU A 70 3.06 16.81 -13.48
N GLU A 71 3.57 17.84 -14.16
CA GLU A 71 3.34 19.23 -13.76
C GLU A 71 1.84 19.54 -13.67
N ARG A 72 1.06 19.13 -14.68
CA ARG A 72 -0.40 19.27 -14.68
C ARG A 72 -1.08 18.45 -13.58
N LEU A 73 -0.60 17.24 -13.32
CA LEU A 73 -1.10 16.38 -12.24
C LEU A 73 -0.95 17.08 -10.88
N PHE A 74 0.24 17.58 -10.57
CA PHE A 74 0.51 18.26 -9.30
C PHE A 74 -0.23 19.60 -9.22
N ALA A 75 -0.29 20.37 -10.31
CA ALA A 75 -1.05 21.63 -10.36
C ALA A 75 -2.56 21.43 -10.15
N ALA A 76 -3.09 20.24 -10.44
CA ALA A 76 -4.50 19.91 -10.20
C ALA A 76 -4.83 19.65 -8.73
N LEU A 77 -3.84 19.53 -7.84
CA LEU A 77 -4.03 19.20 -6.43
C LEU A 77 -4.06 20.48 -5.57
N PRO A 78 -5.22 20.90 -5.04
CA PRO A 78 -5.35 22.16 -4.31
C PRO A 78 -4.83 22.11 -2.86
N TRP A 79 -4.41 20.94 -2.36
CA TRP A 79 -4.00 20.79 -0.96
C TRP A 79 -2.62 21.40 -0.69
N ARG A 80 -2.49 22.02 0.48
CA ARG A 80 -1.17 22.32 1.05
C ARG A 80 -0.58 21.06 1.67
N LEU A 81 0.74 20.98 1.66
CA LEU A 81 1.49 19.95 2.37
C LEU A 81 1.90 20.47 3.75
N SER A 82 1.78 19.63 4.77
CA SER A 82 2.33 19.89 6.10
C SER A 82 3.86 19.94 6.04
N LEU A 83 4.49 20.63 6.99
CA LEU A 83 5.95 20.60 7.12
C LEU A 83 6.41 19.14 7.34
N GLY A 84 7.36 18.68 6.52
CA GLY A 84 7.83 17.30 6.55
C GLY A 84 6.81 16.28 6.04
N ALA A 85 5.83 16.68 5.22
CA ALA A 85 4.92 15.73 4.57
C ALA A 85 5.69 14.71 3.71
N GLU A 86 5.23 13.46 3.73
CA GLU A 86 5.74 12.42 2.84
C GLU A 86 5.04 12.52 1.48
N VAL A 87 5.80 12.65 0.41
CA VAL A 87 5.29 12.63 -0.96
C VAL A 87 5.95 11.47 -1.70
N THR A 88 5.21 10.38 -1.80
CA THR A 88 5.67 9.12 -2.39
C THR A 88 5.20 8.99 -3.83
N MET A 89 6.10 8.57 -4.72
CA MET A 89 5.73 8.17 -6.08
C MET A 89 6.26 6.77 -6.40
N GLU A 90 5.37 5.90 -6.88
CA GLU A 90 5.77 4.64 -7.48
C GLU A 90 6.45 4.85 -8.83
N ALA A 91 7.54 4.11 -9.05
CA ALA A 91 8.34 4.21 -10.25
C ALA A 91 8.75 2.84 -10.80
N ASN A 92 8.80 2.76 -12.12
CA ASN A 92 9.46 1.66 -12.82
C ASN A 92 10.91 2.04 -13.15
N PRO A 93 11.92 1.16 -12.97
CA PRO A 93 13.31 1.45 -13.31
C PRO A 93 13.48 2.08 -14.71
N GLY A 94 12.75 1.60 -15.72
CA GLY A 94 12.84 2.09 -17.10
C GLY A 94 12.25 3.49 -17.35
N THR A 95 11.65 4.13 -16.35
CA THR A 95 11.01 5.46 -16.47
C THR A 95 11.79 6.58 -15.79
N LEU A 96 12.85 6.23 -15.06
CA LEU A 96 13.68 7.18 -14.33
C LEU A 96 14.91 7.57 -15.18
N ASN A 97 15.33 8.81 -15.03
CA ASN A 97 16.58 9.38 -15.54
C ASN A 97 16.90 10.68 -14.75
N PRO A 98 18.09 11.27 -14.88
CA PRO A 98 18.47 12.46 -14.10
C PRO A 98 17.51 13.64 -14.26
N GLU A 99 17.02 13.90 -15.48
CA GLU A 99 16.08 14.98 -15.75
C GLU A 99 14.73 14.73 -15.04
N ARG A 100 14.26 13.48 -15.04
CA ARG A 100 13.05 13.06 -14.36
C ARG A 100 13.16 13.24 -12.86
N LEU A 101 14.26 12.78 -12.26
CA LEU A 101 14.49 12.91 -10.82
C LEU A 101 14.53 14.37 -10.38
N THR A 102 15.17 15.22 -11.19
CA THR A 102 15.18 16.68 -10.98
C THR A 102 13.76 17.26 -11.01
N LEU A 103 12.95 16.88 -11.99
CA LEU A 103 11.55 17.30 -12.07
C LEU A 103 10.75 16.82 -10.85
N LEU A 104 10.87 15.55 -10.46
CA LEU A 104 10.13 14.99 -9.32
C LEU A 104 10.45 15.74 -8.01
N LYS A 105 11.73 16.09 -7.79
CA LYS A 105 12.12 16.96 -6.67
C LYS A 105 11.45 18.33 -6.71
N HIS A 106 11.44 18.98 -7.88
CA HIS A 106 10.81 20.29 -8.03
C HIS A 106 9.30 20.23 -7.77
N LEU A 107 8.65 19.10 -8.08
CA LEU A 107 7.25 18.85 -7.77
C LEU A 107 7.00 18.48 -6.30
N GLY A 108 8.06 18.35 -5.48
CA GLY A 108 7.98 18.08 -4.05
C GLY A 108 7.95 16.59 -3.68
N VAL A 109 8.19 15.68 -4.63
CA VAL A 109 8.38 14.25 -4.33
C VAL A 109 9.65 14.09 -3.51
N ASN A 110 9.56 13.36 -2.40
CA ASN A 110 10.68 13.11 -1.50
C ASN A 110 10.89 11.62 -1.16
N ARG A 111 9.97 10.75 -1.59
CA ARG A 111 10.12 9.29 -1.51
C ARG A 111 9.78 8.61 -2.84
N LEU A 112 10.59 7.64 -3.26
CA LEU A 112 10.32 6.80 -4.42
C LEU A 112 10.12 5.35 -3.98
N SER A 113 9.11 4.67 -4.54
CA SER A 113 8.97 3.20 -4.44
C SER A 113 9.26 2.60 -5.80
N ILE A 114 10.38 1.90 -5.93
CA ILE A 114 10.88 1.42 -7.21
C ILE A 114 10.58 -0.07 -7.34
N GLY A 115 9.77 -0.42 -8.34
CA GLY A 115 9.43 -1.81 -8.64
C GLY A 115 10.61 -2.58 -9.26
N VAL A 116 11.59 -2.99 -8.46
CA VAL A 116 12.75 -3.79 -8.88
C VAL A 116 12.33 -5.23 -9.20
N GLN A 117 11.51 -5.81 -8.34
CA GLN A 117 10.95 -7.16 -8.31
C GLN A 117 11.98 -8.27 -8.08
N SER A 118 13.10 -8.24 -8.80
CA SER A 118 14.25 -9.13 -8.61
C SER A 118 15.48 -8.51 -9.25
N PHE A 119 16.67 -8.93 -8.86
CA PHE A 119 17.92 -8.57 -9.53
C PHE A 119 18.43 -9.69 -10.45
N GLN A 120 17.64 -10.74 -10.66
CA GLN A 120 17.93 -11.86 -11.55
C GLN A 120 17.20 -11.69 -12.89
N ASP A 121 17.94 -11.60 -13.99
CA ASP A 121 17.37 -11.37 -15.33
C ASP A 121 16.39 -12.48 -15.77
N THR A 122 16.63 -13.73 -15.35
CA THR A 122 15.74 -14.86 -15.62
C THR A 122 14.39 -14.69 -14.94
N VAL A 123 14.38 -14.28 -13.67
CA VAL A 123 13.16 -14.02 -12.89
C VAL A 123 12.42 -12.81 -13.46
N LEU A 124 13.14 -11.72 -13.76
CA LEU A 124 12.56 -10.51 -14.37
C LEU A 124 11.87 -10.81 -15.71
N LYS A 125 12.45 -11.69 -16.52
CA LYS A 125 11.85 -12.14 -17.79
C LYS A 125 10.54 -12.90 -17.56
N THR A 126 10.49 -13.81 -16.58
CA THR A 126 9.27 -14.52 -16.19
C THR A 126 8.18 -13.55 -15.74
N LEU A 127 8.56 -12.56 -14.94
CA LEU A 127 7.68 -11.48 -14.46
C LEU A 127 7.29 -10.46 -15.55
N GLY A 128 7.73 -10.64 -16.81
CA GLY A 128 7.41 -9.73 -17.91
C GLY A 128 7.96 -8.31 -17.72
N ARG A 129 9.04 -8.16 -16.95
CA ARG A 129 9.66 -6.84 -16.69
C ARG A 129 10.45 -6.37 -17.90
N ALA A 130 10.33 -5.08 -18.19
CA ALA A 130 11.02 -4.44 -19.32
C ALA A 130 12.47 -4.04 -19.00
N HIS A 131 12.85 -4.05 -17.72
CA HIS A 131 14.21 -3.79 -17.26
C HIS A 131 14.92 -5.10 -16.94
N GLY A 132 16.26 -5.09 -17.03
CA GLY A 132 17.11 -6.13 -16.47
C GLY A 132 17.83 -5.62 -15.21
N ARG A 133 18.66 -6.48 -14.62
CA ARG A 133 19.47 -6.23 -13.43
C ARG A 133 20.18 -4.87 -13.47
N LYS A 134 20.92 -4.59 -14.55
CA LYS A 134 21.66 -3.33 -14.70
C LYS A 134 20.75 -2.10 -14.58
N GLY A 135 19.55 -2.16 -15.18
CA GLY A 135 18.59 -1.07 -15.12
C GLY A 135 18.00 -0.89 -13.72
N ALA A 136 17.79 -1.99 -12.97
CA ALA A 136 17.36 -1.92 -11.58
C ALA A 136 18.41 -1.21 -10.70
N PHE A 137 19.67 -1.65 -10.75
CA PHE A 137 20.77 -1.01 -9.99
C PHE A 137 20.90 0.47 -10.33
N GLN A 138 21.00 0.78 -11.62
CA GLN A 138 21.13 2.17 -12.07
C GLN A 138 19.98 3.04 -11.56
N ALA A 139 18.74 2.53 -11.58
CA ALA A 139 17.58 3.28 -11.11
C ALA A 139 17.60 3.59 -9.61
N VAL A 140 18.03 2.62 -8.80
CA VAL A 140 18.14 2.81 -7.36
C VAL A 140 19.30 3.74 -7.03
N GLU A 141 20.48 3.52 -7.61
CA GLU A 141 21.68 4.34 -7.40
C GLU A 141 21.42 5.81 -7.72
N MET A 142 20.88 6.13 -8.91
CA MET A 142 20.60 7.52 -9.25
C MET A 142 19.54 8.17 -8.36
N SER A 143 18.59 7.39 -7.83
CA SER A 143 17.58 7.89 -6.90
C SER A 143 18.18 8.24 -5.54
N LEU A 144 19.10 7.40 -5.06
CA LEU A 144 19.87 7.63 -3.83
C LEU A 144 20.86 8.79 -3.97
N GLU A 145 21.57 8.88 -5.09
CA GLU A 145 22.48 10.00 -5.41
C GLU A 145 21.71 11.31 -5.54
N ALA A 146 20.52 11.26 -6.13
CA ALA A 146 19.59 12.36 -6.10
C ALA A 146 19.00 12.58 -4.70
N GLY A 147 19.32 11.83 -3.66
CA GLY A 147 18.90 12.11 -2.28
C GLY A 147 17.40 11.90 -2.00
N PHE A 148 16.74 11.01 -2.74
CA PHE A 148 15.40 10.55 -2.39
C PHE A 148 15.47 9.51 -1.26
N ARG A 149 14.48 9.54 -0.35
CA ARG A 149 14.14 8.34 0.42
C ARG A 149 13.71 7.26 -0.57
N THR A 150 14.39 6.13 -0.60
CA THR A 150 14.18 5.13 -1.66
C THR A 150 13.75 3.80 -1.05
N SER A 151 12.62 3.31 -1.55
CA SER A 151 12.13 1.95 -1.36
C SER A 151 12.31 1.15 -2.64
N ILE A 152 12.61 -0.14 -2.49
CA ILE A 152 12.51 -1.11 -3.58
C ILE A 152 11.49 -2.17 -3.25
N ASP A 153 10.76 -2.61 -4.26
CA ASP A 153 9.79 -3.69 -4.16
C ASP A 153 10.43 -4.96 -4.73
N LEU A 154 10.39 -6.06 -3.97
CA LEU A 154 10.88 -7.39 -4.32
C LEU A 154 9.74 -8.40 -4.22
N ILE A 155 9.64 -9.26 -5.23
CA ILE A 155 8.76 -10.43 -5.24
C ILE A 155 9.64 -11.62 -4.91
N LEU A 156 9.33 -12.32 -3.81
CA LEU A 156 10.07 -13.47 -3.32
C LEU A 156 9.30 -14.78 -3.54
N GLY A 157 10.00 -15.90 -3.42
CA GLY A 157 9.41 -17.24 -3.45
C GLY A 157 9.02 -17.73 -4.85
N LEU A 158 9.55 -17.13 -5.92
CA LEU A 158 9.24 -17.56 -7.28
C LEU A 158 9.99 -18.85 -7.67
N PRO A 159 9.41 -19.72 -8.50
CA PRO A 159 10.09 -20.92 -8.99
C PRO A 159 11.44 -20.59 -9.68
N GLY A 160 12.52 -21.16 -9.16
CA GLY A 160 13.88 -20.97 -9.69
C GLY A 160 14.54 -19.63 -9.32
N GLN A 161 13.93 -18.82 -8.43
CA GLN A 161 14.53 -17.61 -7.90
C GLN A 161 15.51 -17.93 -6.76
N ASP A 162 16.73 -17.41 -6.85
CA ASP A 162 17.64 -17.31 -5.71
C ASP A 162 17.28 -16.07 -4.87
N PHE A 163 16.30 -16.20 -3.96
CA PHE A 163 15.85 -15.07 -3.16
C PHE A 163 16.91 -14.60 -2.15
N GLU A 164 17.86 -15.45 -1.74
CA GLU A 164 18.98 -15.04 -0.90
C GLU A 164 19.87 -14.03 -1.63
N ALA A 165 20.19 -14.28 -2.89
CA ALA A 165 20.95 -13.33 -3.71
C ALA A 165 20.22 -11.97 -3.86
N ASP A 166 18.92 -11.99 -4.16
CA ASP A 166 18.12 -10.75 -4.27
C ASP A 166 18.11 -9.96 -2.95
N LEU A 167 17.95 -10.65 -1.82
CA LEU A 167 17.93 -10.04 -0.49
C LEU A 167 19.30 -9.45 -0.10
N ARG A 168 20.40 -10.17 -0.36
CA ARG A 168 21.76 -9.67 -0.11
C ARG A 168 22.05 -8.41 -0.91
N GLU A 169 21.57 -8.33 -2.14
CA GLU A 169 21.72 -7.15 -2.99
C GLU A 169 20.89 -5.97 -2.50
N ALA A 170 19.63 -6.21 -2.14
CA ALA A 170 18.79 -5.20 -1.50
C ALA A 170 19.39 -4.65 -0.20
N ALA A 171 19.99 -5.53 0.62
CA ALA A 171 20.70 -5.13 1.83
C ALA A 171 21.95 -4.26 1.53
N ALA A 172 22.66 -4.55 0.44
CA ALA A 172 23.91 -3.87 0.08
C ALA A 172 23.73 -2.56 -0.70
N ILE A 173 22.62 -2.40 -1.43
CA ILE A 173 22.42 -1.25 -2.36
C ILE A 173 22.13 0.08 -1.64
N GLY A 174 21.99 0.07 -0.30
CA GLY A 174 21.93 1.30 0.50
C GLY A 174 20.54 1.94 0.62
N VAL A 175 19.47 1.24 0.23
CA VAL A 175 18.09 1.71 0.43
C VAL A 175 17.71 1.76 1.91
N GLY A 176 16.81 2.69 2.24
CA GLY A 176 16.25 2.82 3.59
C GLY A 176 15.05 1.92 3.84
N HIS A 177 14.45 1.36 2.78
CA HIS A 177 13.21 0.59 2.83
C HIS A 177 13.20 -0.50 1.75
N VAL A 178 12.68 -1.68 2.11
CA VAL A 178 12.45 -2.81 1.20
C VAL A 178 11.05 -3.34 1.42
N SER A 179 10.24 -3.34 0.37
CA SER A 179 8.98 -4.08 0.33
C SER A 179 9.29 -5.48 -0.19
N ALA A 180 9.20 -6.50 0.64
CA ALA A 180 9.45 -7.89 0.28
C ALA A 180 8.18 -8.71 0.50
N TYR A 181 7.53 -9.10 -0.60
CA TYR A 181 6.27 -9.85 -0.57
C TYR A 181 6.34 -11.04 -1.51
N THR A 182 5.45 -12.00 -1.31
CA THR A 182 5.29 -13.14 -2.22
C THR A 182 4.22 -12.83 -3.25
N LEU A 183 4.32 -13.48 -4.40
CA LEU A 183 3.38 -13.26 -5.48
C LEU A 183 2.00 -13.80 -5.09
N GLN A 184 0.94 -13.07 -5.43
CA GLN A 184 -0.43 -13.60 -5.39
C GLN A 184 -0.91 -13.78 -6.81
N ILE A 185 -1.41 -14.97 -7.13
CA ILE A 185 -1.94 -15.28 -8.45
C ILE A 185 -3.46 -15.08 -8.41
N GLU A 186 -3.89 -13.96 -8.98
CA GLU A 186 -5.30 -13.59 -8.99
C GLU A 186 -6.07 -14.18 -10.18
N PRO A 187 -7.37 -14.49 -10.01
CA PRO A 187 -8.21 -15.02 -11.09
C PRO A 187 -8.20 -14.14 -12.34
N GLY A 188 -8.02 -14.77 -13.51
CA GLY A 188 -8.05 -14.08 -14.80
C GLY A 188 -6.73 -13.39 -15.18
N THR A 189 -5.70 -13.47 -14.34
CA THR A 189 -4.35 -13.05 -14.73
C THR A 189 -3.72 -14.05 -15.72
N PRO A 190 -2.84 -13.61 -16.62
CA PRO A 190 -2.10 -14.53 -17.49
C PRO A 190 -1.36 -15.65 -16.74
N PHE A 191 -0.85 -15.40 -15.53
CA PHE A 191 -0.22 -16.44 -14.71
C PHE A 191 -1.20 -17.50 -14.21
N GLU A 192 -2.41 -17.11 -13.81
CA GLU A 192 -3.48 -18.05 -13.44
C GLU A 192 -3.84 -18.94 -14.63
N ILE A 193 -4.05 -18.34 -15.81
CA ILE A 193 -4.38 -19.06 -17.05
C ILE A 193 -3.27 -20.04 -17.47
N GLN A 194 -2.01 -19.69 -17.20
CA GLN A 194 -0.85 -20.56 -17.47
C GLN A 194 -0.66 -21.66 -16.42
N GLY A 195 -1.43 -21.64 -15.32
CA GLY A 195 -1.33 -22.61 -14.24
C GLY A 195 -0.02 -22.51 -13.47
N ILE A 196 0.56 -21.31 -13.36
CA ILE A 196 1.73 -21.09 -12.50
C ILE A 196 1.34 -21.44 -11.07
N ARG A 197 2.17 -22.25 -10.41
CA ARG A 197 2.00 -22.65 -9.01
C ARG A 197 3.12 -22.07 -8.19
N LEU A 198 2.75 -21.53 -7.04
CA LEU A 198 3.67 -21.06 -6.01
C LEU A 198 3.78 -22.14 -4.94
N ASP A 199 4.93 -22.17 -4.29
CA ASP A 199 5.25 -23.15 -3.26
C ASP A 199 5.22 -22.43 -1.90
N GLU A 200 4.24 -22.78 -1.06
CA GLU A 200 4.05 -22.17 0.25
C GLU A 200 5.27 -22.35 1.17
N ASP A 201 6.02 -23.46 1.02
CA ASP A 201 7.23 -23.70 1.80
C ASP A 201 8.37 -22.77 1.35
N LEU A 202 8.47 -22.50 0.04
CA LEU A 202 9.44 -21.51 -0.48
C LEU A 202 9.08 -20.09 -0.06
N GLU A 203 7.80 -19.75 -0.05
CA GLU A 203 7.32 -18.44 0.41
C GLU A 203 7.66 -18.20 1.89
N ALA A 204 7.38 -19.19 2.75
CA ALA A 204 7.72 -19.13 4.16
C ALA A 204 9.23 -18.99 4.38
N ALA A 205 10.03 -19.83 3.71
CA ALA A 205 11.48 -19.76 3.78
C ALA A 205 12.04 -18.40 3.32
N ALA A 206 11.45 -17.80 2.28
CA ALA A 206 11.87 -16.51 1.78
C ALA A 206 11.58 -15.37 2.78
N PHE A 207 10.45 -15.40 3.49
CA PHE A 207 10.14 -14.43 4.53
C PHE A 207 11.07 -14.55 5.75
N GLU A 208 11.38 -15.78 6.19
CA GLU A 208 12.33 -16.01 7.28
C GLU A 208 13.72 -15.48 6.90
N MET A 209 14.17 -15.77 5.67
CA MET A 209 15.43 -15.27 5.13
C MET A 209 15.46 -13.75 5.02
N ALA A 210 14.35 -13.13 4.60
CA ALA A 210 14.22 -11.68 4.52
C ALA A 210 14.37 -11.02 5.89
N GLU A 211 13.69 -11.55 6.93
CA GLU A 211 13.82 -11.02 8.31
C GLU A 211 15.26 -11.13 8.82
N GLN A 212 15.96 -12.21 8.51
CA GLN A 212 17.36 -12.36 8.89
C GLN A 212 18.27 -11.39 8.13
N ILE A 213 18.33 -11.47 6.80
CA ILE A 213 19.32 -10.74 5.99
C ILE A 213 19.09 -9.24 6.04
N LEU A 214 17.83 -8.80 5.90
CA LEU A 214 17.51 -7.37 5.96
C LEU A 214 17.68 -6.84 7.39
N GLY A 215 17.32 -7.64 8.40
CA GLY A 215 17.53 -7.31 9.81
C GLY A 215 19.01 -7.09 10.16
N GLU A 216 19.90 -7.97 9.69
CA GLU A 216 21.37 -7.83 9.85
C GLU A 216 21.90 -6.54 9.20
N ALA A 217 21.26 -6.07 8.13
CA ALA A 217 21.58 -4.80 7.48
C ALA A 217 20.93 -3.57 8.15
N GLY A 218 20.16 -3.77 9.23
CA GLY A 218 19.46 -2.73 9.98
C GLY A 218 18.12 -2.30 9.37
N LEU A 219 17.54 -3.11 8.48
CA LEU A 219 16.19 -2.94 7.94
C LEU A 219 15.25 -3.85 8.74
N GLU A 220 14.56 -3.28 9.72
CA GLU A 220 13.67 -4.03 10.59
C GLU A 220 12.29 -4.20 9.96
N ARG A 221 11.70 -5.39 10.11
CA ARG A 221 10.30 -5.62 9.76
C ARG A 221 9.41 -4.77 10.66
N TYR A 222 8.58 -3.92 10.06
CA TYR A 222 7.64 -3.06 10.79
C TYR A 222 6.18 -3.41 10.49
N GLU A 223 5.92 -4.11 9.38
CA GLU A 223 4.61 -4.65 8.99
C GLU A 223 4.75 -6.00 8.26
N VAL A 224 3.66 -6.52 7.70
CA VAL A 224 3.62 -7.87 7.13
C VAL A 224 4.62 -8.06 5.99
N SER A 225 4.83 -7.07 5.13
CA SER A 225 5.70 -7.25 3.96
C SER A 225 6.80 -6.20 3.83
N ASN A 226 6.92 -5.26 4.76
CA ASN A 226 7.87 -4.16 4.62
C ASN A 226 8.90 -4.10 5.77
N PHE A 227 10.12 -3.76 5.36
CA PHE A 227 11.32 -3.65 6.17
C PHE A 227 11.90 -2.26 5.98
N ALA A 228 12.29 -1.61 7.07
CA ALA A 228 12.82 -0.24 7.00
C ALA A 228 13.86 0.01 8.08
N ARG A 229 14.76 0.95 7.81
CA ARG A 229 15.54 1.59 8.87
C ARG A 229 14.58 2.44 9.72
N PRO A 230 14.86 2.65 11.02
CA PRO A 230 14.06 3.54 11.84
C PRO A 230 13.91 4.93 11.20
N GLY A 231 12.67 5.37 10.98
CA GLY A 231 12.33 6.65 10.32
C GLY A 231 12.19 6.57 8.80
N GLU A 232 12.48 5.42 8.18
CA GLU A 232 12.32 5.19 6.74
C GLU A 232 11.01 4.45 6.38
N GLU A 233 10.16 4.15 7.37
CA GLU A 233 8.87 3.51 7.18
C GLU A 233 7.97 4.32 6.22
N SER A 234 7.13 3.63 5.45
CA SER A 234 6.10 4.30 4.64
C SER A 234 5.01 4.85 5.56
N ARG A 235 5.01 6.16 5.79
CA ARG A 235 4.00 6.83 6.62
C ARG A 235 2.62 6.70 5.98
N HIS A 236 2.54 6.72 4.66
CA HIS A 236 1.27 6.55 3.95
C HIS A 236 0.69 5.15 4.15
N ASN A 237 1.50 4.07 4.06
CA ASN A 237 1.00 2.71 4.25
C ASN A 237 0.51 2.49 5.70
N GLN A 238 1.19 3.11 6.68
CA GLN A 238 0.78 3.05 8.09
C GLN A 238 -0.63 3.59 8.33
N VAL A 239 -1.10 4.56 7.53
CA VAL A 239 -2.48 5.08 7.61
C VAL A 239 -3.49 3.96 7.34
N TYR A 240 -3.19 3.09 6.37
CA TYR A 240 -4.04 1.94 6.04
C TYR A 240 -4.00 0.91 7.15
N TRP A 241 -2.80 0.52 7.59
CA TRP A 241 -2.64 -0.52 8.62
C TRP A 241 -3.25 -0.13 9.98
N ARG A 242 -3.25 1.15 10.31
CA ARG A 242 -3.86 1.69 11.54
C ARG A 242 -5.36 1.97 11.40
N GLY A 243 -5.96 1.66 10.25
CA GLY A 243 -7.38 1.89 9.99
C GLY A 243 -7.80 3.36 10.08
N GLU A 244 -6.90 4.27 9.70
CA GLU A 244 -7.15 5.71 9.70
C GLU A 244 -7.90 6.15 8.43
N PHE A 245 -8.18 7.45 8.30
CA PHE A 245 -8.92 8.00 7.17
C PHE A 245 -8.00 8.62 6.11
N TRP A 246 -8.23 8.27 4.85
CA TRP A 246 -7.52 8.80 3.69
C TRP A 246 -8.47 9.13 2.54
N GLY A 247 -8.09 10.14 1.77
CA GLY A 247 -8.73 10.48 0.51
C GLY A 247 -8.17 9.64 -0.62
N ALA A 248 -8.95 9.46 -1.67
CA ALA A 248 -8.53 8.78 -2.88
C ALA A 248 -9.07 9.49 -4.12
N LEU A 249 -8.22 9.59 -5.14
CA LEU A 249 -8.56 10.19 -6.43
C LEU A 249 -8.14 9.27 -7.58
N GLY A 250 -8.84 9.37 -8.71
CA GLY A 250 -8.56 8.59 -9.91
C GLY A 250 -9.39 7.29 -10.00
N PRO A 251 -9.33 6.60 -11.14
CA PRO A 251 -10.16 5.42 -11.39
C PRO A 251 -9.77 4.26 -10.49
N ALA A 252 -10.75 3.45 -10.08
CA ALA A 252 -10.58 2.34 -9.14
C ALA A 252 -10.01 2.69 -7.76
N ALA A 253 -9.71 3.97 -7.50
CA ALA A 253 -9.16 4.41 -6.22
C ALA A 253 -10.19 4.21 -5.10
N VAL A 254 -9.70 3.75 -3.94
CA VAL A 254 -10.53 3.48 -2.76
C VAL A 254 -10.14 4.45 -1.66
N GLY A 255 -11.10 5.23 -1.17
CA GLY A 255 -10.93 6.13 -0.03
C GLY A 255 -11.70 5.65 1.20
N HIS A 256 -11.20 5.96 2.38
CA HIS A 256 -11.86 5.67 3.66
C HIS A 256 -12.08 6.96 4.43
N TYR A 257 -13.34 7.32 4.63
CA TYR A 257 -13.75 8.63 5.09
C TYR A 257 -14.56 8.55 6.38
N PRO A 258 -14.48 9.59 7.25
CA PRO A 258 -15.34 9.67 8.42
C PRO A 258 -16.82 9.76 8.01
N LYS A 259 -17.71 9.36 8.92
CA LYS A 259 -19.18 9.34 8.72
C LYS A 259 -19.81 10.64 8.22
N ASP A 260 -19.17 11.80 8.43
CA ASP A 260 -19.70 13.12 8.04
C ASP A 260 -19.62 13.39 6.53
N VAL A 261 -19.13 12.42 5.75
CA VAL A 261 -19.34 12.37 4.31
C VAL A 261 -20.82 12.17 4.05
N GLU A 262 -21.53 13.25 3.71
CA GLU A 262 -22.89 13.21 3.16
C GLU A 262 -22.96 12.08 2.13
N ALA A 263 -23.49 10.94 2.55
CA ALA A 263 -23.94 9.90 1.68
C ALA A 263 -25.20 10.44 1.01
N ARG A 264 -25.01 11.31 0.01
CA ARG A 264 -26.09 11.92 -0.76
C ARG A 264 -26.97 10.80 -1.31
N GLY A 265 -28.12 10.59 -0.67
CA GLY A 265 -29.12 9.61 -1.08
C GLY A 265 -29.36 8.43 -0.12
N SER A 266 -28.51 8.19 0.89
CA SER A 266 -28.84 7.20 1.93
C SER A 266 -29.23 7.90 3.22
N ARG A 267 -30.51 7.82 3.59
CA ARG A 267 -30.96 7.99 4.99
C ARG A 267 -30.21 6.96 5.85
N LEU A 268 -29.03 7.30 6.33
CA LEU A 268 -28.32 6.55 7.35
C LEU A 268 -28.56 7.27 8.68
N GLU A 269 -29.82 7.27 9.12
CA GLU A 269 -30.18 7.68 10.47
C GLU A 269 -29.99 6.46 11.39
N GLY A 270 -28.93 6.45 12.20
CA GLY A 270 -28.70 5.38 13.20
C GLY A 270 -27.30 5.37 13.82
N HIS A 271 -27.19 4.74 14.99
CA HIS A 271 -25.96 4.54 15.77
C HIS A 271 -24.96 3.53 15.13
N GLU A 272 -25.23 3.06 13.91
CA GLU A 272 -24.51 1.93 13.28
C GLU A 272 -23.51 2.34 12.19
N VAL A 273 -23.20 3.63 12.03
CA VAL A 273 -22.21 4.10 11.04
C VAL A 273 -20.98 4.65 11.72
N TYR A 274 -19.84 3.98 11.51
CA TYR A 274 -18.53 4.46 11.91
C TYR A 274 -17.89 5.29 10.79
N SER A 275 -17.86 4.76 9.57
CA SER A 275 -17.18 5.37 8.42
C SER A 275 -17.79 4.94 7.09
N VAL A 276 -17.29 5.53 6.00
CA VAL A 276 -17.69 5.18 4.63
C VAL A 276 -16.45 4.89 3.81
N ARG A 277 -16.46 3.77 3.10
CA ARG A 277 -15.50 3.46 2.05
C ARG A 277 -16.11 3.81 0.70
N ALA A 278 -15.37 4.54 -0.13
CA ALA A 278 -15.81 4.92 -1.47
C ALA A 278 -14.83 4.40 -2.51
N THR A 279 -15.34 3.62 -3.46
CA THR A 279 -14.55 3.02 -4.54
C THR A 279 -14.94 3.66 -5.85
N ASN A 280 -14.00 4.35 -6.48
CA ASN A 280 -14.19 4.92 -7.80
C ASN A 280 -14.36 3.82 -8.86
N PRO A 281 -15.16 4.05 -9.91
CA PRO A 281 -15.29 3.06 -10.96
C PRO A 281 -14.02 2.98 -11.83
N PRO A 282 -13.86 1.93 -12.66
CA PRO A 282 -12.80 1.82 -13.65
C PRO A 282 -12.77 3.01 -14.62
N LEU A 283 -11.61 3.25 -15.24
CA LEU A 283 -11.32 4.44 -16.05
C LEU A 283 -12.44 4.86 -17.02
N PRO A 284 -13.04 3.99 -17.87
CA PRO A 284 -14.07 4.44 -18.80
C PRO A 284 -15.30 5.04 -18.11
N ARG A 285 -15.74 4.41 -17.01
CA ARG A 285 -16.90 4.84 -16.22
C ARG A 285 -16.57 6.08 -15.38
N TRP A 286 -15.37 6.13 -14.81
CA TRP A 286 -14.88 7.30 -14.07
C TRP A 286 -14.75 8.55 -14.95
N LEU A 287 -14.27 8.39 -16.19
CA LEU A 287 -14.23 9.48 -17.18
C LEU A 287 -15.63 9.93 -17.63
N ALA A 288 -16.62 9.03 -17.63
CA ALA A 288 -18.01 9.36 -17.89
C ALA A 288 -18.70 10.08 -16.71
N GLY A 289 -18.00 10.24 -15.59
CA GLY A 289 -18.50 10.92 -14.41
C GLY A 289 -19.36 10.06 -13.49
N GLU A 290 -19.32 8.74 -13.64
CA GLU A 290 -20.02 7.82 -12.75
C GLU A 290 -19.55 7.99 -11.30
N ALA A 291 -20.52 8.01 -10.38
CA ALA A 291 -20.25 8.17 -8.96
C ALA A 291 -19.56 6.94 -8.36
N PRO A 292 -18.73 7.10 -7.31
CA PRO A 292 -18.18 5.96 -6.60
C PRO A 292 -19.25 5.09 -5.96
N SER A 293 -18.99 3.79 -5.84
CA SER A 293 -19.78 2.91 -4.98
C SER A 293 -19.44 3.19 -3.52
N LEU A 294 -20.46 3.30 -2.67
CA LEU A 294 -20.30 3.57 -1.24
C LEU A 294 -20.58 2.30 -0.43
N GLU A 295 -19.67 1.98 0.48
CA GLU A 295 -19.82 0.95 1.50
C GLU A 295 -19.86 1.62 2.88
N VAL A 296 -20.90 1.31 3.65
CA VAL A 296 -21.07 1.81 5.01
C VAL A 296 -20.40 0.83 5.97
N ILE A 297 -19.45 1.33 6.77
CA ILE A 297 -18.73 0.52 7.73
C ILE A 297 -19.35 0.72 9.11
N SER A 298 -19.81 -0.38 9.70
CA SER A 298 -20.35 -0.37 11.06
C SER A 298 -19.24 -0.35 12.11
N PRO A 299 -19.53 0.05 13.36
CA PRO A 299 -18.57 -0.06 14.46
C PRO A 299 -17.95 -1.46 14.64
N LEU A 300 -18.76 -2.51 14.47
CA LEU A 300 -18.29 -3.90 14.57
C LEU A 300 -17.36 -4.26 13.42
N GLU A 301 -17.69 -3.84 12.20
CA GLU A 301 -16.86 -4.13 11.04
C GLU A 301 -15.55 -3.34 11.10
N TYR A 302 -15.59 -2.08 11.55
CA TYR A 302 -14.38 -1.31 11.84
C TYR A 302 -13.49 -2.01 12.88
N ALA A 303 -14.06 -2.52 13.98
CA ALA A 303 -13.28 -3.23 14.99
C ALA A 303 -12.63 -4.51 14.43
N ARG A 304 -13.35 -5.24 13.57
CA ARG A 304 -12.80 -6.41 12.87
C ARG A 304 -11.66 -6.04 11.93
N GLU A 305 -11.85 -5.01 11.11
CA GLU A 305 -10.82 -4.53 10.19
C GLU A 305 -9.60 -4.00 10.96
N ALA A 306 -9.80 -3.26 12.05
CA ALA A 306 -8.70 -2.76 12.88
C ALA A 306 -7.84 -3.89 13.47
N LEU A 307 -8.46 -4.99 13.93
CA LEU A 307 -7.73 -6.18 14.36
C LEU A 307 -7.00 -6.85 13.20
N MET A 308 -7.68 -6.99 12.06
CA MET A 308 -7.13 -7.65 10.87
C MET A 308 -5.91 -6.89 10.31
N LEU A 309 -6.00 -5.56 10.25
CA LEU A 309 -4.95 -4.69 9.73
C LEU A 309 -3.83 -4.49 10.75
N GLY A 310 -4.15 -4.12 12.00
CA GLY A 310 -3.11 -3.81 12.98
C GLY A 310 -2.35 -5.03 13.50
N LEU A 311 -2.91 -6.26 13.47
CA LEU A 311 -2.13 -7.47 13.79
C LEU A 311 -1.03 -7.76 12.75
N ARG A 312 -1.09 -7.14 11.57
CA ARG A 312 -0.01 -7.19 10.57
C ARG A 312 1.12 -6.21 10.87
N LEU A 313 0.95 -5.33 11.85
CA LEU A 313 2.00 -4.44 12.33
C LEU A 313 2.79 -5.11 13.44
N ARG A 314 4.11 -4.85 13.46
CA ARG A 314 4.95 -5.30 14.59
C ARG A 314 4.58 -4.62 15.90
N GLU A 315 4.08 -3.38 15.85
CA GLU A 315 3.55 -2.65 17.00
C GLU A 315 2.19 -3.19 17.49
N GLY A 316 1.52 -4.03 16.69
CA GLY A 316 0.20 -4.57 17.02
C GLY A 316 -0.92 -3.53 16.90
N VAL A 317 -2.01 -3.78 17.62
CA VAL A 317 -3.25 -2.98 17.63
C VAL A 317 -3.42 -2.36 19.02
N ASP A 318 -3.61 -1.05 19.11
CA ASP A 318 -4.09 -0.40 20.32
C ASP A 318 -5.60 -0.66 20.48
N ILE A 319 -5.96 -1.64 21.33
CA ILE A 319 -7.34 -2.04 21.52
C ILE A 319 -8.17 -0.92 22.14
N THR A 320 -7.60 -0.16 23.09
CA THR A 320 -8.32 0.95 23.75
C THR A 320 -8.64 2.08 22.77
N LEU A 321 -7.75 2.34 21.80
CA LEU A 321 -8.05 3.27 20.71
C LEU A 321 -9.22 2.78 19.85
N VAL A 322 -9.25 1.49 19.52
CA VAL A 322 -10.34 0.90 18.72
C VAL A 322 -11.65 0.92 19.51
N GLU A 323 -11.63 0.63 20.82
CA GLU A 323 -12.80 0.78 21.70
C GLU A 323 -13.32 2.21 21.70
N GLY A 324 -12.44 3.21 21.85
CA GLY A 324 -12.84 4.62 21.85
C GLY A 324 -13.43 5.09 20.52
N ARG A 325 -12.98 4.52 19.39
CA ARG A 325 -13.46 4.86 18.04
C ARG A 325 -14.75 4.12 17.67
N SER A 326 -14.85 2.83 18.02
CA SER A 326 -16.01 1.99 17.72
C SER A 326 -17.15 2.14 18.74
N GLY A 327 -16.85 2.49 19.98
CA GLY A 327 -17.81 2.44 21.09
C GLY A 327 -18.12 1.02 21.58
N LEU A 328 -17.33 0.02 21.19
CA LEU A 328 -17.47 -1.37 21.62
C LEU A 328 -16.51 -1.69 22.77
N GLU A 329 -16.92 -2.51 23.73
CA GLU A 329 -16.05 -3.04 24.79
C GLU A 329 -15.30 -4.29 24.30
N LEU A 330 -14.22 -4.07 23.54
CA LEU A 330 -13.44 -5.13 22.90
C LEU A 330 -12.66 -5.96 23.91
N TRP A 331 -12.02 -5.38 24.93
CA TRP A 331 -11.26 -6.15 25.91
C TRP A 331 -12.13 -7.18 26.64
N ALA A 332 -13.38 -6.82 26.93
CA ALA A 332 -14.34 -7.73 27.55
C ALA A 332 -14.67 -8.91 26.63
N ARG A 333 -14.96 -8.64 25.34
CA ARG A 333 -15.31 -9.66 24.33
C ARG A 333 -14.13 -10.57 23.99
N LEU A 334 -12.93 -10.01 23.89
CA LEU A 334 -11.73 -10.73 23.48
C LEU A 334 -11.04 -11.49 24.62
N LYS A 335 -11.42 -11.25 25.88
CA LYS A 335 -10.74 -11.77 27.09
C LYS A 335 -10.40 -13.25 27.03
N LYS A 336 -11.37 -14.09 26.64
CA LYS A 336 -11.17 -15.55 26.57
C LYS A 336 -10.16 -15.92 25.49
N THR A 337 -10.37 -15.42 24.26
CA THR A 337 -9.51 -15.70 23.11
C THR A 337 -8.09 -15.19 23.32
N VAL A 338 -7.93 -14.00 23.90
CA VAL A 338 -6.61 -13.45 24.24
C VAL A 338 -5.87 -14.39 25.17
N ARG A 339 -6.49 -14.80 26.28
CA ARG A 339 -5.87 -15.71 27.24
C ARG A 339 -5.44 -17.02 26.59
N GLU A 340 -6.31 -17.65 25.79
CA GLU A 340 -6.01 -18.92 25.11
C GLU A 340 -4.84 -18.80 24.11
N LEU A 341 -4.76 -17.67 23.39
CA LEU A 341 -3.70 -17.44 22.41
C LEU A 341 -2.37 -17.02 23.05
N GLU A 342 -2.41 -16.29 24.17
CA GLU A 342 -1.22 -15.96 24.98
C GLU A 342 -0.64 -17.21 25.64
N GLU A 343 -1.47 -18.09 26.21
CA GLU A 343 -1.03 -19.37 26.80
C GLU A 343 -0.33 -20.26 25.76
N ARG A 344 -0.67 -20.11 24.47
CA ARG A 344 -0.03 -20.80 23.33
C ARG A 344 1.19 -20.05 22.77
N GLY A 345 1.51 -18.86 23.29
CA GLY A 345 2.62 -18.03 22.82
C GLY A 345 2.44 -17.44 21.42
N LEU A 346 1.20 -17.35 20.91
CA LEU A 346 0.90 -16.88 19.56
C LEU A 346 0.70 -15.37 19.49
N ILE A 347 0.32 -14.74 20.59
CA ILE A 347 0.15 -13.30 20.71
C ILE A 347 0.88 -12.79 21.95
N TRP A 348 1.05 -11.48 22.01
CA TRP A 348 1.48 -10.77 23.20
C TRP A 348 0.47 -9.65 23.49
N THR A 349 0.29 -9.33 24.77
CA THR A 349 -0.36 -8.11 25.21
C THR A 349 0.60 -7.23 26.00
N HIS A 350 0.47 -5.91 25.83
CA HIS A 350 1.20 -4.95 26.62
C HIS A 350 0.39 -3.67 26.77
N GLN A 351 0.01 -3.32 28.01
CA GLN A 351 -0.85 -2.16 28.30
C GLN A 351 -2.15 -2.20 27.50
N THR A 352 -2.31 -1.32 26.51
CA THR A 352 -3.47 -1.23 25.63
C THR A 352 -3.31 -2.03 24.34
N HIS A 353 -2.13 -2.58 24.08
CA HIS A 353 -1.77 -3.19 22.81
C HIS A 353 -1.90 -4.71 22.81
N LEU A 354 -2.27 -5.23 21.64
CA LEU A 354 -2.33 -6.64 21.29
C LEU A 354 -1.59 -6.86 19.96
N GLY A 355 -0.63 -7.78 19.92
CA GLY A 355 0.10 -8.10 18.69
C GLY A 355 0.41 -9.60 18.52
N ALA A 356 0.81 -9.99 17.32
CA ALA A 356 1.28 -11.34 17.05
C ALA A 356 2.74 -11.52 17.49
N THR A 357 3.07 -12.69 18.03
CA THR A 357 4.49 -13.07 18.24
C THR A 357 5.12 -13.53 16.93
N ARG A 358 6.44 -13.76 16.91
CA ARG A 358 7.12 -14.38 15.76
C ARG A 358 6.49 -15.71 15.35
N VAL A 359 6.01 -16.50 16.31
CA VAL A 359 5.35 -17.79 16.06
C VAL A 359 3.90 -17.59 15.60
N GLY A 360 3.22 -16.53 16.06
CA GLY A 360 1.86 -16.21 15.64
C GLY A 360 1.75 -15.55 14.27
N LEU A 361 2.79 -14.84 13.82
CA LEU A 361 2.75 -14.06 12.59
C LEU A 361 2.46 -14.89 11.33
N PRO A 362 3.06 -16.08 11.12
CA PRO A 362 2.69 -16.98 10.01
C PRO A 362 1.25 -17.50 10.11
N LEU A 363 0.62 -17.44 11.29
CA LEU A 363 -0.72 -17.93 11.57
C LEU A 363 -1.78 -16.82 11.60
N LEU A 364 -1.42 -15.60 11.18
CA LEU A 364 -2.26 -14.40 11.32
C LEU A 364 -3.70 -14.61 10.83
N HIS A 365 -3.90 -15.24 9.68
CA HIS A 365 -5.24 -15.50 9.15
C HIS A 365 -6.12 -16.27 10.14
N ARG A 366 -5.59 -17.34 10.75
CA ARG A 366 -6.31 -18.15 11.74
C ARG A 366 -6.53 -17.39 13.06
N LEU A 367 -5.58 -16.54 13.46
CA LEU A 367 -5.73 -15.71 14.67
C LEU A 367 -6.84 -14.67 14.48
N ILE A 368 -6.87 -14.01 13.32
CA ILE A 368 -7.87 -12.99 12.97
C ILE A 368 -9.27 -13.59 12.98
N LEU A 369 -9.47 -14.78 12.40
CA LEU A 369 -10.77 -15.45 12.41
C LEU A 369 -11.28 -15.75 13.83
N GLN A 370 -10.40 -16.20 14.73
CA GLN A 370 -10.76 -16.44 16.13
C GLN A 370 -11.16 -15.15 16.86
N PHE A 371 -10.46 -14.03 16.61
CA PHE A 371 -10.84 -12.74 17.16
C PHE A 371 -12.18 -12.25 16.59
N TRP A 372 -12.40 -12.40 15.28
CA TRP A 372 -13.67 -12.01 14.66
C TRP A 372 -14.86 -12.81 15.16
N GLU A 373 -14.66 -14.10 15.43
CA GLU A 373 -15.66 -14.96 16.06
C GLU A 373 -15.96 -14.49 17.50
N ALA A 374 -14.92 -14.19 18.28
CA ALA A 374 -15.08 -13.67 19.64
C ALA A 374 -15.82 -12.32 19.70
N LEU A 375 -15.71 -11.47 18.67
CA LEU A 375 -16.47 -10.22 18.60
C LEU A 375 -17.96 -10.40 18.24
N ARG A 376 -18.35 -11.57 17.69
CA ARG A 376 -19.76 -11.90 17.38
C ARG A 376 -20.54 -12.38 18.59
N ALA A 377 -19.85 -13.04 19.53
CA ALA A 377 -20.39 -13.45 20.81
C ALA A 377 -20.64 -12.24 21.71
#